data_AF-A0A9E2DUG6-F1
#
_entry.id   AF-A0A9E2DUG6-F1
#
_cell.length_a   1.000
_cell.length_b   1.000
_cell.length_c   1.000
_cell.angle_alpha   90.00
_cell.angle_beta   90.00
_cell.angle_gamma   90.00
#
_symmetry.space_group_name_H-M   'P 1'
#
loop_
_entity.id
_entity.type
_entity.pdbx_description
1 polymer ?
#
loop_
_entity_poly.entity_id
_entity_poly.type
_entity_poly.pdbx_seq_one_letter_code
_entity_poly.pdbx_strand_id
1 'polypeptide(L)'
;MHTLKSLKYLVFSAPVALIALFSSNSAHAQMEYMAEIMQPEYMTRDLVLFAEGLNLDDMQEVIVEGFFDDYEDDFQAGWSATQERLNAVAMELRDKPDATERDTLEPVLTALGDWVVDKRQLDDGLLENIKVILLPDQKTLWPAFSQRLYREKNIRRGRLSGESVDLFQITRDADLQSAAETAIAPQLEEYAIALDIAIRNRDSILRGNPKKLFDNILSGDNEKSPNLVENAIKARVEVRNINDRYIELISENLSAVDGEDFRLRALKRGYTRVYRRTPAERILRQAADNELFSEGTRAQIAQLETAYLLELADLNYVLLQQTRSYEPALHKNRELAGQVRKNGGTPEKLDDPTRDMYKEREALGKRYIEMLQALLTPEEFLELDGARRWIPRAEQNNIAPAIAPTGKTGGLATTSPNHKGQDNSDKGSKGKEPGGKTSPRTSGVKDADKSGTGIGSPDQ
;
A
#
# COMPACT_ATOMS: atom_id res chain seq x y z
N MET A 1 -27.77 41.17 -14.93
CA MET A 1 -27.50 40.97 -13.49
C MET A 1 -28.48 39.95 -12.96
N HIS A 2 -27.96 38.80 -12.49
CA HIS A 2 -28.60 37.75 -11.67
C HIS A 2 -29.86 37.07 -12.29
N THR A 3 -29.93 35.76 -12.54
CA THR A 3 -29.49 34.62 -11.71
C THR A 3 -29.34 33.35 -12.57
N LEU A 4 -28.11 32.81 -12.64
CA LEU A 4 -27.81 31.44 -13.09
C LEU A 4 -27.08 30.76 -11.92
N LYS A 5 -27.83 30.17 -10.99
CA LYS A 5 -27.29 29.35 -9.89
C LYS A 5 -28.35 28.33 -9.44
N SER A 6 -28.49 27.21 -10.15
CA SER A 6 -29.08 26.00 -9.54
C SER A 6 -28.63 24.67 -10.15
N LEU A 7 -27.53 24.61 -10.91
CA LEU A 7 -27.08 23.38 -11.58
C LEU A 7 -25.85 22.71 -10.92
N LYS A 8 -25.71 22.78 -9.59
CA LYS A 8 -24.51 22.25 -8.87
C LYS A 8 -24.79 21.22 -7.75
N TYR A 9 -26.01 20.69 -7.63
CA TYR A 9 -26.35 19.80 -6.50
C TYR A 9 -26.96 18.44 -6.88
N LEU A 10 -26.72 17.93 -8.09
CA LEU A 10 -27.29 16.66 -8.56
C LEU A 10 -26.23 15.57 -8.88
N VAL A 11 -25.05 15.61 -8.27
CA VAL A 11 -23.94 14.67 -8.57
C VAL A 11 -23.64 13.67 -7.43
N PHE A 12 -24.33 13.71 -6.28
CA PHE A 12 -23.91 12.91 -5.11
C PHE A 12 -24.89 11.85 -4.58
N SER A 13 -26.03 11.55 -5.23
CA SER A 13 -26.99 10.57 -4.69
C SER A 13 -26.87 9.14 -5.23
N ALA A 14 -26.10 8.88 -6.30
CA ALA A 14 -25.97 7.54 -6.88
C ALA A 14 -24.91 6.59 -6.25
N PRO A 15 -23.79 7.04 -5.62
CA PRO A 15 -22.76 6.10 -5.16
C PRO A 15 -23.21 5.26 -3.95
N VAL A 16 -24.26 5.67 -3.23
CA VAL A 16 -24.70 5.02 -1.98
C VAL A 16 -25.43 3.70 -2.24
N ALA A 17 -26.13 3.55 -3.37
CA ALA A 17 -26.89 2.34 -3.67
C ALA A 17 -25.99 1.18 -4.15
N LEU A 18 -24.93 1.48 -4.92
CA LEU A 18 -23.98 0.44 -5.36
C LEU A 18 -23.14 -0.08 -4.18
N ILE A 19 -22.73 0.80 -3.25
CA ILE A 19 -21.90 0.43 -2.09
C ILE A 19 -22.66 -0.50 -1.11
N ALA A 20 -23.99 -0.38 -1.02
CA ALA A 20 -24.80 -1.22 -0.14
C ALA A 20 -24.81 -2.71 -0.53
N LEU A 21 -24.69 -3.02 -1.84
CA LEU A 21 -24.71 -4.39 -2.38
C LEU A 21 -23.37 -5.13 -2.21
N PHE A 22 -22.28 -4.43 -1.93
CA PHE A 22 -20.92 -5.01 -1.81
C PHE A 22 -20.38 -5.07 -0.38
N SER A 23 -21.25 -5.00 0.64
CA SER A 23 -20.91 -4.93 2.07
C SER A 23 -20.25 -6.19 2.68
N SER A 24 -19.73 -7.12 1.86
CA SER A 24 -18.96 -8.28 2.35
C SER A 24 -17.44 -8.07 2.23
N ASN A 25 -16.70 -8.50 3.26
CA ASN A 25 -15.28 -8.24 3.56
C ASN A 25 -14.22 -8.61 2.48
N SER A 26 -14.60 -8.96 1.23
CA SER A 26 -13.68 -9.05 0.07
C SER A 26 -13.36 -7.68 -0.56
N ALA A 27 -13.82 -6.61 0.08
CA ALA A 27 -14.03 -5.30 -0.53
C ALA A 27 -12.78 -4.55 -1.02
N HIS A 28 -11.54 -4.90 -0.65
CA HIS A 28 -10.40 -4.04 -1.04
C HIS A 28 -9.98 -4.18 -2.52
N ALA A 29 -9.82 -5.40 -3.04
CA ALA A 29 -9.44 -5.60 -4.44
C ALA A 29 -10.61 -5.28 -5.40
N GLN A 30 -11.84 -5.58 -4.97
CA GLN A 30 -13.05 -5.27 -5.73
C GLN A 30 -13.32 -3.75 -5.76
N MET A 31 -13.16 -3.03 -4.63
CA MET A 31 -13.30 -1.57 -4.62
C MET A 31 -12.15 -0.87 -5.36
N GLU A 32 -10.93 -1.39 -5.33
CA GLU A 32 -9.80 -0.84 -6.08
C GLU A 32 -10.01 -0.97 -7.60
N TYR A 33 -10.44 -2.15 -8.07
CA TYR A 33 -10.79 -2.35 -9.48
C TYR A 33 -11.97 -1.47 -9.90
N MET A 34 -12.98 -1.29 -9.03
CA MET A 34 -14.09 -0.36 -9.29
C MET A 34 -13.65 1.10 -9.32
N ALA A 35 -12.74 1.53 -8.45
CA ALA A 35 -12.21 2.88 -8.49
C ALA A 35 -11.41 3.14 -9.77
N GLU A 36 -10.65 2.13 -10.25
CA GLU A 36 -9.84 2.22 -11.47
C GLU A 36 -10.69 2.45 -12.72
N ILE A 37 -11.82 1.75 -12.85
CA ILE A 37 -12.70 1.91 -14.03
C ILE A 37 -13.40 3.27 -14.08
N MET A 38 -13.45 4.00 -12.96
CA MET A 38 -14.07 5.34 -12.86
C MET A 38 -13.09 6.48 -13.15
N GLN A 39 -11.81 6.17 -13.38
CA GLN A 39 -10.78 7.17 -13.63
C GLN A 39 -10.17 6.97 -15.02
N PRO A 40 -9.84 8.06 -15.72
CA PRO A 40 -9.09 7.96 -16.97
C PRO A 40 -7.69 7.39 -16.68
N GLU A 41 -7.17 6.57 -17.59
CA GLU A 41 -5.82 6.00 -17.48
C GLU A 41 -4.76 7.09 -17.68
N TYR A 42 -5.01 7.97 -18.65
CA TYR A 42 -4.16 9.08 -19.05
C TYR A 42 -4.80 10.41 -18.66
N MET A 43 -4.02 11.34 -18.14
CA MET A 43 -4.46 12.68 -17.76
C MET A 43 -3.56 13.70 -18.44
N THR A 44 -4.01 14.95 -18.64
CA THR A 44 -3.20 16.01 -19.28
C THR A 44 -1.83 16.21 -18.61
N ARG A 45 -1.71 15.98 -17.30
CA ARG A 45 -0.41 16.00 -16.58
C ARG A 45 0.61 14.99 -17.11
N ASP A 46 0.14 13.93 -17.76
CA ASP A 46 0.99 12.90 -18.37
C ASP A 46 1.55 13.39 -19.71
N LEU A 47 1.04 14.48 -20.31
CA LEU A 47 1.57 15.06 -21.55
C LEU A 47 3.08 15.28 -21.49
N VAL A 48 3.59 15.77 -20.35
CA VAL A 48 5.04 15.97 -20.11
C VAL A 48 5.81 14.66 -20.29
N LEU A 49 5.26 13.54 -19.83
CA LEU A 49 5.88 12.22 -19.99
C LEU A 49 5.92 11.79 -21.46
N PHE A 50 4.89 12.10 -22.24
CA PHE A 50 4.85 11.83 -23.69
C PHE A 50 5.80 12.74 -24.46
N ALA A 51 5.78 14.04 -24.19
CA ALA A 51 6.64 15.04 -24.82
C ALA A 51 8.13 14.71 -24.62
N GLU A 52 8.56 14.49 -23.37
CA GLU A 52 9.93 14.09 -23.05
C GLU A 52 10.28 12.70 -23.57
N GLY A 53 9.35 11.74 -23.48
CA GLY A 53 9.61 10.35 -23.82
C GLY A 53 9.72 10.07 -25.31
N LEU A 54 9.04 10.87 -26.14
CA LEU A 54 8.98 10.72 -27.59
C LEU A 54 9.70 11.85 -28.34
N ASN A 55 10.32 12.80 -27.61
CA ASN A 55 10.94 13.99 -28.17
C ASN A 55 9.99 14.72 -29.14
N LEU A 56 8.78 15.03 -28.66
CA LEU A 56 7.79 15.75 -29.46
C LEU A 56 8.27 17.19 -29.70
N ASP A 57 8.05 17.71 -30.90
CA ASP A 57 8.24 19.14 -31.17
C ASP A 57 7.02 19.97 -30.72
N ASP A 58 7.17 21.31 -30.68
CA ASP A 58 6.12 22.24 -30.23
C ASP A 58 4.79 22.05 -30.99
N MET A 59 4.82 21.67 -32.27
CA MET A 59 3.61 21.46 -33.06
C MET A 59 2.95 20.12 -32.69
N GLN A 60 3.75 19.07 -32.55
CA GLN A 60 3.28 17.76 -32.11
C GLN A 60 2.73 17.81 -30.69
N GLU A 61 3.34 18.58 -29.78
CA GLU A 61 2.84 18.75 -28.41
C GLU A 61 1.42 19.34 -28.41
N VAL A 62 1.16 20.38 -29.20
CA VAL A 62 -0.19 20.96 -29.36
C VAL A 62 -1.18 19.96 -29.94
N ILE A 63 -0.76 19.13 -30.91
CA ILE A 63 -1.62 18.09 -31.49
C ILE A 63 -1.93 17.01 -30.44
N VAL A 64 -0.93 16.58 -29.67
CA VAL A 64 -1.11 15.58 -28.61
C VAL A 64 -1.98 16.13 -27.48
N GLU A 65 -1.82 17.39 -27.09
CA GLU A 65 -2.72 18.06 -26.14
C GLU A 65 -4.18 17.96 -26.61
N GLY A 66 -4.45 18.25 -27.88
CA GLY A 66 -5.78 18.06 -28.47
C GLY A 66 -6.30 16.62 -28.38
N PHE A 67 -5.43 15.62 -28.59
CA PHE A 67 -5.83 14.22 -28.40
C PHE A 67 -6.13 13.88 -26.94
N PHE A 68 -5.44 14.48 -25.98
CA PHE A 68 -5.73 14.33 -24.56
C PHE A 68 -7.09 14.95 -24.18
N ASP A 69 -7.39 16.14 -24.71
CA ASP A 69 -8.68 16.81 -24.51
C ASP A 69 -9.82 15.96 -25.08
N ASP A 70 -9.69 15.48 -26.33
CA ASP A 70 -10.67 14.60 -26.98
C ASP A 70 -10.87 13.29 -26.16
N TYR A 71 -9.78 12.68 -25.70
CA TYR A 71 -9.83 11.48 -24.86
C TYR A 71 -10.55 11.73 -23.52
N GLU A 72 -10.30 12.87 -22.87
CA GLU A 72 -10.95 13.22 -21.61
C GLU A 72 -12.45 13.44 -21.81
N ASP A 73 -12.83 14.16 -22.87
CA ASP A 73 -14.23 14.40 -23.22
C ASP A 73 -14.97 13.08 -23.54
N ASP A 74 -14.37 12.20 -24.34
CA ASP A 74 -14.92 10.88 -24.67
C ASP A 74 -15.04 9.99 -23.43
N PHE A 75 -14.04 10.02 -22.54
CA PHE A 75 -14.10 9.29 -21.27
C PHE A 75 -15.24 9.80 -20.39
N GLN A 76 -15.37 11.12 -20.23
CA GLN A 76 -16.44 11.73 -19.43
C GLN A 76 -17.82 11.41 -20.01
N ALA A 77 -17.98 11.48 -21.33
CA ALA A 77 -19.23 11.14 -22.02
C ALA A 77 -19.59 9.66 -21.83
N GLY A 78 -18.63 8.75 -22.06
CA GLY A 78 -18.86 7.31 -21.91
C GLY A 78 -19.17 6.89 -20.47
N TRP A 79 -18.50 7.50 -19.48
CA TRP A 79 -18.81 7.27 -18.07
C TRP A 79 -20.19 7.81 -17.69
N SER A 80 -20.55 9.01 -18.15
CA SER A 80 -21.88 9.60 -17.91
C SER A 80 -22.99 8.71 -18.47
N ALA A 81 -22.83 8.22 -19.70
CA ALA A 81 -23.76 7.27 -20.31
C ALA A 81 -23.87 5.95 -19.52
N THR A 82 -22.75 5.47 -18.95
CA THR A 82 -22.75 4.30 -18.08
C THR A 82 -23.47 4.57 -16.76
N GLN A 83 -23.32 5.75 -16.17
CA GLN A 83 -24.08 6.16 -14.99
C GLN A 83 -25.59 6.23 -15.27
N GLU A 84 -25.98 6.74 -16.44
CA GLU A 84 -27.39 6.76 -16.87
C GLU A 84 -27.95 5.35 -17.01
N ARG A 85 -27.21 4.42 -17.65
CA ARG A 85 -27.59 3.00 -17.74
C ARG A 85 -27.77 2.37 -16.34
N LEU A 86 -26.83 2.62 -15.43
CA LEU A 86 -26.90 2.11 -14.05
C LEU A 86 -28.11 2.68 -13.28
N ASN A 87 -28.42 3.97 -13.48
CA ASN A 87 -29.59 4.60 -12.86
C ASN A 87 -30.90 4.03 -13.44
N ALA A 88 -30.97 3.78 -14.75
CA ALA A 88 -32.12 3.17 -15.39
C ALA A 88 -32.38 1.75 -14.84
N VAL A 89 -31.33 0.94 -14.73
CA VAL A 89 -31.39 -0.38 -14.09
C VAL A 89 -31.91 -0.26 -12.65
N ALA A 90 -31.37 0.67 -11.85
CA ALA A 90 -31.82 0.86 -10.48
C ALA A 90 -33.32 1.25 -10.38
N MET A 91 -33.83 2.05 -11.32
CA MET A 91 -35.25 2.41 -11.39
C MET A 91 -36.12 1.22 -11.76
N GLU A 92 -35.72 0.42 -12.75
CA GLU A 92 -36.45 -0.79 -13.15
C GLU A 92 -36.53 -1.83 -12.02
N LEU A 93 -35.49 -1.94 -11.21
CA LEU A 93 -35.45 -2.86 -10.06
C LEU A 93 -36.33 -2.36 -8.91
N ARG A 94 -36.39 -1.05 -8.68
CA ARG A 94 -37.32 -0.46 -7.68
C ARG A 94 -38.77 -0.81 -8.01
N ASP A 95 -39.10 -0.86 -9.30
CA ASP A 95 -40.45 -1.14 -9.78
C ASP A 95 -40.74 -2.67 -9.88
N LYS A 96 -39.77 -3.53 -9.52
CA LYS A 96 -39.87 -5.00 -9.44
C LYS A 96 -39.42 -5.53 -8.06
N PRO A 97 -40.29 -5.46 -7.03
CA PRO A 97 -39.94 -5.81 -5.65
C PRO A 97 -39.63 -7.30 -5.44
N ASP A 98 -40.04 -8.19 -6.36
CA ASP A 98 -39.83 -9.64 -6.28
C ASP A 98 -38.64 -10.14 -7.12
N ALA A 99 -37.78 -9.24 -7.63
CA ALA A 99 -36.62 -9.59 -8.44
C ALA A 99 -35.59 -10.40 -7.64
N THR A 100 -35.03 -11.45 -8.25
CA THR A 100 -33.95 -12.23 -7.61
C THR A 100 -32.64 -11.43 -7.57
N GLU A 101 -31.69 -11.84 -6.72
CA GLU A 101 -30.34 -11.24 -6.69
C GLU A 101 -29.66 -11.28 -8.08
N ARG A 102 -29.91 -12.35 -8.85
CA ARG A 102 -29.41 -12.44 -10.23
C ARG A 102 -30.07 -11.40 -11.15
N ASP A 103 -31.39 -11.26 -11.08
CA ASP A 103 -32.15 -10.30 -11.90
C ASP A 103 -31.77 -8.85 -11.59
N THR A 104 -31.31 -8.58 -10.37
CA THR A 104 -30.84 -7.26 -9.93
C THR A 104 -29.39 -6.97 -10.33
N LEU A 105 -28.51 -7.95 -10.25
CA LEU A 105 -27.07 -7.77 -10.47
C LEU A 105 -26.65 -7.91 -11.92
N GLU A 106 -27.29 -8.77 -12.71
CA GLU A 106 -26.88 -9.05 -14.11
C GLU A 106 -26.87 -7.80 -15.00
N PRO A 107 -27.89 -6.92 -14.98
CA PRO A 107 -27.87 -5.70 -15.79
C PRO A 107 -26.80 -4.70 -15.33
N VAL A 108 -26.54 -4.61 -14.02
CA VAL A 108 -25.48 -3.75 -13.45
C VAL A 108 -24.10 -4.20 -13.91
N LEU A 109 -23.82 -5.50 -13.78
CA LEU A 109 -22.53 -6.08 -14.17
C LEU A 109 -22.30 -5.99 -15.68
N THR A 110 -23.36 -6.12 -16.48
CA THR A 110 -23.28 -5.96 -17.94
C THR A 110 -22.91 -4.52 -18.30
N ALA A 111 -23.60 -3.52 -17.75
CA ALA A 111 -23.30 -2.11 -18.02
C ALA A 111 -21.85 -1.73 -17.64
N LEU A 112 -21.36 -2.23 -16.50
CA LEU A 112 -19.97 -2.05 -16.09
C LEU A 112 -18.98 -2.81 -16.99
N GLY A 113 -19.34 -4.03 -17.40
CA GLY A 113 -18.53 -4.85 -18.29
C GLY A 113 -18.32 -4.21 -19.66
N ASP A 114 -19.39 -3.66 -20.25
CA ASP A 114 -19.33 -2.91 -21.50
C ASP A 114 -18.44 -1.68 -21.35
N TRP A 115 -18.63 -0.90 -20.28
CA TRP A 115 -17.81 0.27 -20.00
C TRP A 115 -16.31 -0.05 -19.89
N VAL A 116 -15.95 -1.18 -19.27
CA VAL A 116 -14.54 -1.60 -19.18
C VAL A 116 -13.95 -1.87 -20.57
N VAL A 117 -14.75 -2.38 -21.51
CA VAL A 117 -14.31 -2.60 -22.90
C VAL A 117 -14.18 -1.25 -23.61
N ASP A 118 -15.18 -0.38 -23.50
CA ASP A 118 -15.19 0.96 -24.11
C ASP A 118 -14.00 1.79 -23.61
N LYS A 119 -13.78 1.85 -22.29
CA LYS A 119 -12.62 2.53 -21.68
C LYS A 119 -11.30 2.05 -22.28
N ARG A 120 -11.12 0.74 -22.46
CA ARG A 120 -9.88 0.20 -23.07
C ARG A 120 -9.71 0.63 -24.51
N GLN A 121 -10.80 0.71 -25.28
CA GLN A 121 -10.73 1.21 -26.65
C GLN A 121 -10.34 2.69 -26.69
N LEU A 122 -10.82 3.50 -25.75
CA LEU A 122 -10.38 4.89 -25.59
C LEU A 122 -8.90 4.97 -25.22
N ASP A 123 -8.46 4.17 -24.23
CA ASP A 123 -7.07 4.12 -23.78
C ASP A 123 -6.12 3.73 -24.94
N ASP A 124 -6.46 2.67 -25.68
CA ASP A 124 -5.68 2.19 -26.84
C ASP A 124 -5.74 3.19 -28.01
N GLY A 125 -6.90 3.82 -28.22
CA GLY A 125 -7.13 4.82 -29.26
C GLY A 125 -6.25 6.05 -29.10
N LEU A 126 -6.12 6.57 -27.87
CA LEU A 126 -5.22 7.68 -27.57
C LEU A 126 -3.77 7.33 -27.93
N LEU A 127 -3.28 6.16 -27.50
CA LEU A 127 -1.92 5.72 -27.78
C LEU A 127 -1.66 5.55 -29.28
N GLU A 128 -2.60 4.97 -30.02
CA GLU A 128 -2.44 4.77 -31.47
C GLU A 128 -2.48 6.11 -32.22
N ASN A 129 -3.38 7.04 -31.85
CA ASN A 129 -3.43 8.38 -32.44
C ASN A 129 -2.10 9.12 -32.27
N ILE A 130 -1.51 9.07 -31.07
CA ILE A 130 -0.19 9.65 -30.80
C ILE A 130 0.87 8.95 -31.66
N LYS A 131 0.88 7.62 -31.72
CA LYS A 131 1.87 6.85 -32.49
C LYS A 131 1.81 7.15 -34.00
N VAL A 132 0.63 7.44 -34.54
CA VAL A 132 0.45 7.76 -35.97
C VAL A 132 1.18 9.04 -36.36
N ILE A 133 1.13 10.08 -35.53
CA ILE A 133 1.75 11.38 -35.81
C ILE A 133 3.26 11.42 -35.60
N LEU A 134 3.85 10.36 -35.04
CA LEU A 134 5.29 10.28 -34.81
C LEU A 134 6.07 10.12 -36.12
N LEU A 135 7.18 10.85 -36.20
CA LEU A 135 8.20 10.69 -37.23
C LEU A 135 8.88 9.32 -37.13
N PRO A 136 9.51 8.80 -38.21
CA PRO A 136 10.19 7.50 -38.17
C PRO A 136 11.20 7.35 -37.02
N ASP A 137 12.01 8.39 -36.76
CA ASP A 137 13.01 8.37 -35.68
C ASP A 137 12.34 8.34 -34.30
N GLN A 138 11.25 9.08 -34.10
CA GLN A 138 10.47 9.07 -32.87
C GLN A 138 9.78 7.71 -32.65
N LYS A 139 9.33 7.05 -33.72
CA LYS A 139 8.76 5.70 -33.64
C LYS A 139 9.74 4.67 -33.09
N THR A 140 11.05 4.87 -33.27
CA THR A 140 12.05 3.98 -32.65
C THR A 140 12.12 4.12 -31.13
N LEU A 141 11.65 5.24 -30.56
CA LEU A 141 11.58 5.47 -29.11
C LEU A 141 10.36 4.78 -28.48
N TRP A 142 9.36 4.42 -29.29
CA TRP A 142 8.08 3.88 -28.82
C TRP A 142 8.21 2.67 -27.88
N PRO A 143 9.06 1.65 -28.15
CA PRO A 143 9.18 0.51 -27.25
C PRO A 143 9.62 0.93 -25.84
N ALA A 144 10.71 1.68 -25.72
CA ALA A 144 11.23 2.16 -24.43
C ALA A 144 10.24 3.10 -23.72
N PHE A 145 9.59 3.99 -24.48
CA PHE A 145 8.55 4.88 -23.97
C PHE A 145 7.37 4.10 -23.38
N SER A 146 6.82 3.14 -24.14
CA SER A 146 5.66 2.36 -23.72
C SER A 146 5.93 1.53 -22.46
N GLN A 147 7.15 1.00 -22.31
CA GLN A 147 7.59 0.31 -21.10
C GLN A 147 7.67 1.26 -19.91
N ARG A 148 8.28 2.46 -20.09
CA ARG A 148 8.35 3.50 -19.05
C ARG A 148 6.95 3.94 -18.61
N LEU A 149 6.07 4.23 -19.57
CA LEU A 149 4.69 4.66 -19.31
C LEU A 149 3.93 3.59 -18.52
N TYR A 150 4.01 2.33 -18.95
CA TYR A 150 3.33 1.24 -18.27
C TYR A 150 3.85 1.00 -16.85
N ARG A 151 5.18 1.09 -16.66
CA ARG A 151 5.82 1.00 -15.34
C ARG A 151 5.34 2.09 -14.39
N GLU A 152 5.35 3.35 -14.82
CA GLU A 152 4.96 4.51 -13.98
C GLU A 152 3.53 4.34 -13.43
N LYS A 153 2.63 3.83 -14.26
CA LYS A 153 1.21 3.60 -13.91
C LYS A 153 1.00 2.38 -13.02
N ASN A 154 1.73 1.28 -13.26
CA ASN A 154 1.38 -0.03 -12.69
C ASN A 154 2.32 -0.51 -11.59
N ILE A 155 3.52 0.06 -11.44
CA ILE A 155 4.48 -0.42 -10.43
C ILE A 155 3.98 -0.24 -8.99
N ARG A 156 3.20 0.82 -8.73
CA ARG A 156 2.64 1.14 -7.40
C ARG A 156 1.58 0.16 -6.92
N ARG A 157 1.07 -0.71 -7.78
CA ARG A 157 0.10 -1.77 -7.43
C ARG A 157 0.72 -2.93 -6.64
N GLY A 158 2.00 -2.84 -6.33
CA GLY A 158 2.68 -3.84 -5.53
C GLY A 158 2.13 -3.94 -4.11
N ARG A 159 2.06 -5.18 -3.62
CA ARG A 159 1.56 -5.54 -2.28
C ARG A 159 2.63 -6.25 -1.45
N LEU A 160 3.64 -6.83 -2.10
CA LEU A 160 4.79 -7.43 -1.44
C LEU A 160 5.91 -6.41 -1.27
N SER A 161 6.71 -6.58 -0.23
CA SER A 161 7.95 -5.83 -0.02
C SER A 161 8.90 -6.09 -1.20
N GLY A 162 9.47 -5.03 -1.76
CA GLY A 162 10.33 -5.08 -2.95
C GLY A 162 9.59 -5.08 -4.29
N GLU A 163 8.27 -5.29 -4.33
CA GLU A 163 7.50 -5.35 -5.59
C GLU A 163 7.39 -3.96 -6.28
N SER A 164 7.26 -2.89 -5.50
CA SER A 164 7.00 -1.53 -5.99
C SER A 164 8.27 -0.68 -6.18
N VAL A 165 9.44 -1.31 -6.30
CA VAL A 165 10.73 -0.59 -6.47
C VAL A 165 10.95 -0.28 -7.94
N ASP A 166 11.22 0.99 -8.27
CA ASP A 166 11.65 1.42 -9.60
C ASP A 166 13.15 1.77 -9.57
N LEU A 167 13.98 0.94 -10.21
CA LEU A 167 15.43 1.16 -10.23
C LEU A 167 15.84 2.41 -11.02
N PHE A 168 15.01 2.90 -11.97
CA PHE A 168 15.29 4.17 -12.64
C PHE A 168 15.19 5.37 -11.70
N GLN A 169 14.28 5.32 -10.72
CA GLN A 169 14.19 6.33 -9.68
C GLN A 169 15.40 6.25 -8.74
N ILE A 170 15.82 5.04 -8.37
CA ILE A 170 17.00 4.85 -7.52
C ILE A 170 18.28 5.35 -8.21
N THR A 171 18.47 5.04 -9.50
CA THR A 171 19.62 5.53 -10.28
C THR A 171 19.66 7.06 -10.29
N ARG A 172 18.52 7.71 -10.53
CA ARG A 172 18.42 9.18 -10.52
C ARG A 172 18.72 9.77 -9.15
N ASP A 173 18.20 9.15 -8.08
CA ASP A 173 18.43 9.61 -6.71
C ASP A 173 19.88 9.40 -6.26
N ALA A 174 20.58 8.41 -6.83
CA ALA A 174 21.97 8.11 -6.52
C ALA A 174 22.97 9.14 -7.08
N ASP A 175 22.54 10.03 -7.98
CA ASP A 175 23.36 11.11 -8.56
C ASP A 175 24.70 10.59 -9.11
N LEU A 176 24.61 9.51 -9.89
CA LEU A 176 25.78 8.82 -10.44
C LEU A 176 26.50 9.70 -11.45
N GLN A 177 27.83 9.56 -11.52
CA GLN A 177 28.60 10.20 -12.59
C GLN A 177 28.23 9.62 -13.96
N SER A 178 28.28 10.45 -15.01
CA SER A 178 27.90 10.04 -16.38
C SER A 178 28.61 8.77 -16.88
N ALA A 179 29.86 8.52 -16.46
CA ALA A 179 30.57 7.29 -16.79
C ALA A 179 29.93 6.04 -16.14
N ALA A 180 29.47 6.16 -14.89
CA ALA A 180 28.78 5.10 -14.16
C ALA A 180 27.37 4.86 -14.73
N GLU A 181 26.63 5.92 -15.07
CA GLU A 181 25.34 5.81 -15.76
C GLU A 181 25.46 5.07 -17.09
N THR A 182 26.50 5.40 -17.87
CA THR A 182 26.78 4.73 -19.14
C THR A 182 27.11 3.25 -18.94
N ALA A 183 27.82 2.92 -17.85
CA ALA A 183 28.21 1.54 -17.54
C ALA A 183 27.02 0.63 -17.19
N ILE A 184 25.97 1.18 -16.55
CA ILE A 184 24.77 0.42 -16.14
C ILE A 184 23.59 0.51 -17.12
N ALA A 185 23.72 1.33 -18.17
CA ALA A 185 22.64 1.54 -19.15
C ALA A 185 22.14 0.24 -19.79
N PRO A 186 23.00 -0.73 -20.19
CA PRO A 186 22.52 -2.01 -20.72
C PRO A 186 21.66 -2.80 -19.71
N GLN A 187 22.05 -2.82 -18.44
CA GLN A 187 21.34 -3.50 -17.36
C GLN A 187 20.00 -2.83 -17.06
N LEU A 188 19.92 -1.49 -17.16
CA LEU A 188 18.66 -0.76 -17.03
C LEU A 188 17.70 -1.04 -18.19
N GLU A 189 18.20 -1.21 -19.42
CA GLU A 189 17.39 -1.59 -20.58
C GLU A 189 16.84 -3.01 -20.43
N GLU A 190 17.69 -3.98 -20.07
CA GLU A 190 17.28 -5.36 -19.79
C GLU A 190 16.27 -5.43 -18.63
N TYR A 191 16.48 -4.62 -17.58
CA TYR A 191 15.55 -4.48 -16.46
C TYR A 191 14.20 -3.95 -16.93
N ALA A 192 14.16 -2.91 -17.76
CA ALA A 192 12.91 -2.33 -18.26
C ALA A 192 12.07 -3.37 -19.02
N ILE A 193 12.71 -4.17 -19.88
CA ILE A 193 12.05 -5.22 -20.65
C ILE A 193 11.54 -6.32 -19.72
N ALA A 194 12.39 -6.85 -18.82
CA ALA A 194 12.02 -7.92 -17.91
C ALA A 194 10.88 -7.51 -16.98
N LEU A 195 10.96 -6.30 -16.42
CA LEU A 195 9.95 -5.76 -15.51
C LEU A 195 8.62 -5.52 -16.23
N ASP A 196 8.62 -4.96 -17.44
CA ASP A 196 7.39 -4.74 -18.22
C ASP A 196 6.64 -6.06 -18.45
N ILE A 197 7.36 -7.12 -18.88
CA ILE A 197 6.79 -8.46 -19.07
C ILE A 197 6.15 -8.97 -17.76
N ALA A 198 6.85 -8.84 -16.63
CA ALA A 198 6.35 -9.35 -15.36
C ALA A 198 5.17 -8.55 -14.79
N ILE A 199 5.18 -7.22 -14.89
CA ILE A 199 4.07 -6.37 -14.47
C ILE A 199 2.83 -6.67 -15.33
N ARG A 200 2.97 -6.79 -16.65
CA ARG A 200 1.85 -7.15 -17.55
C ARG A 200 1.28 -8.52 -17.23
N ASN A 201 2.13 -9.51 -16.99
CA ASN A 201 1.70 -10.85 -16.58
C ASN A 201 0.94 -10.82 -15.24
N ARG A 202 1.49 -10.11 -14.25
CA ARG A 202 0.82 -9.89 -12.96
C ARG A 202 -0.55 -9.25 -13.14
N ASP A 203 -0.63 -8.16 -13.90
CA ASP A 203 -1.87 -7.41 -14.07
C ASP A 203 -2.90 -8.21 -14.87
N SER A 204 -2.48 -9.00 -15.86
CA SER A 204 -3.34 -9.95 -16.58
C SER A 204 -3.96 -10.98 -15.63
N ILE A 205 -3.16 -11.58 -14.74
CA ILE A 205 -3.63 -12.56 -13.74
C ILE A 205 -4.56 -11.91 -12.71
N LEU A 206 -4.23 -10.71 -12.24
CA LEU A 206 -5.01 -10.00 -11.23
C LEU A 206 -6.36 -9.52 -11.76
N ARG A 207 -6.39 -9.01 -13.00
CA ARG A 207 -7.64 -8.61 -13.66
C ARG A 207 -8.52 -9.83 -13.98
N GLY A 208 -7.89 -10.96 -14.31
CA GLY A 208 -8.60 -12.19 -14.65
C GLY A 208 -9.52 -12.03 -15.86
N ASN A 209 -10.49 -12.94 -16.01
CA ASN A 209 -11.53 -12.81 -17.03
C ASN A 209 -12.74 -12.08 -16.42
N PRO A 210 -13.07 -10.86 -16.87
CA PRO A 210 -14.18 -10.10 -16.31
C PRO A 210 -15.52 -10.84 -16.43
N LYS A 211 -15.74 -11.60 -17.51
CA LYS A 211 -16.96 -12.43 -17.66
C LYS A 211 -17.05 -13.49 -16.56
N LYS A 212 -15.95 -14.19 -16.28
CA LYS A 212 -15.91 -15.18 -15.18
C LYS A 212 -16.09 -14.54 -13.80
N LEU A 213 -15.52 -13.35 -13.59
CA LEU A 213 -15.74 -12.59 -12.34
C LEU A 213 -17.24 -12.31 -12.17
N PHE A 214 -17.91 -11.85 -13.22
CA PHE A 214 -19.34 -11.56 -13.18
C PHE A 214 -20.20 -12.82 -13.03
N ASP A 215 -19.87 -13.91 -13.75
CA ASP A 215 -20.56 -15.20 -13.61
C ASP A 215 -20.46 -15.76 -12.18
N ASN A 216 -19.30 -15.62 -11.53
CA ASN A 216 -19.09 -16.04 -10.15
C ASN A 216 -19.91 -15.19 -9.15
N ILE A 217 -20.01 -13.88 -9.40
CA ILE A 217 -20.86 -12.99 -8.59
C ILE A 217 -22.34 -13.39 -8.75
N LEU A 218 -22.79 -13.66 -9.98
CA LEU A 218 -24.20 -14.01 -10.29
C LEU A 218 -24.61 -15.40 -9.82
N SER A 219 -23.67 -16.35 -9.76
CA SER A 219 -23.93 -17.72 -9.28
C SER A 219 -23.79 -17.87 -7.77
N GLY A 220 -23.35 -16.81 -7.07
CA GLY A 220 -23.01 -16.87 -5.65
C GLY A 220 -21.74 -17.66 -5.35
N ASP A 221 -21.07 -18.21 -6.37
CA ASP A 221 -19.80 -18.93 -6.26
C ASP A 221 -18.63 -17.94 -6.12
N ASN A 222 -18.55 -17.33 -4.95
CA ASN A 222 -17.52 -16.38 -4.58
C ASN A 222 -16.27 -17.04 -4.00
N GLU A 223 -16.14 -18.38 -4.08
CA GLU A 223 -14.94 -19.06 -3.62
C GLU A 223 -13.79 -18.80 -4.62
N LYS A 224 -12.78 -18.04 -4.19
CA LYS A 224 -11.56 -17.91 -5.01
C LYS A 224 -10.86 -19.25 -4.96
N SER A 225 -10.73 -19.89 -6.12
CA SER A 225 -9.90 -21.09 -6.27
C SER A 225 -8.51 -20.86 -5.66
N PRO A 226 -8.02 -21.76 -4.77
CA PRO A 226 -6.67 -21.66 -4.20
C PRO A 226 -5.57 -21.50 -5.26
N ASN A 227 -5.77 -22.07 -6.45
CA ASN A 227 -4.84 -21.95 -7.57
C ASN A 227 -4.78 -20.52 -8.14
N LEU A 228 -5.90 -19.80 -8.19
CA LEU A 228 -5.92 -18.41 -8.66
C LEU A 228 -5.18 -17.50 -7.67
N VAL A 229 -5.40 -17.70 -6.37
CA VAL A 229 -4.67 -16.98 -5.31
C VAL A 229 -3.17 -17.27 -5.41
N GLU A 230 -2.79 -18.53 -5.59
CA GLU A 230 -1.39 -18.92 -5.73
C GLU A 230 -0.73 -18.33 -6.99
N ASN A 231 -1.41 -18.37 -8.13
CA ASN A 231 -0.90 -17.78 -9.37
C ASN A 231 -0.73 -16.26 -9.25
N ALA A 232 -1.69 -15.57 -8.63
CA ALA A 232 -1.58 -14.13 -8.37
C ALA A 232 -0.37 -13.81 -7.48
N ILE A 233 -0.12 -14.61 -6.44
CA ILE A 233 1.04 -14.44 -5.55
C ILE A 233 2.34 -14.73 -6.29
N LYS A 234 2.41 -15.80 -7.08
CA LYS A 234 3.59 -16.12 -7.90
C LYS A 234 3.93 -14.98 -8.86
N ALA A 235 2.93 -14.39 -9.51
CA ALA A 235 3.15 -13.28 -10.42
C ALA A 235 3.68 -12.02 -9.70
N ARG A 236 3.22 -11.75 -8.47
CA ARG A 236 3.78 -10.67 -7.64
C ARG A 236 5.21 -10.95 -7.18
N VAL A 237 5.48 -12.19 -6.79
CA VAL A 237 6.83 -12.65 -6.42
C VAL A 237 7.78 -12.49 -7.61
N GLU A 238 7.33 -12.77 -8.82
CA GLU A 238 8.16 -12.60 -10.03
C GLU A 238 8.59 -11.14 -10.24
N VAL A 239 7.66 -10.19 -10.12
CA VAL A 239 8.00 -8.75 -10.20
C VAL A 239 9.05 -8.37 -9.14
N ARG A 240 8.85 -8.82 -7.88
CA ARG A 240 9.82 -8.61 -6.80
C ARG A 240 11.17 -9.24 -7.12
N ASN A 241 11.20 -10.48 -7.61
CA ASN A 241 12.44 -11.20 -7.92
C ASN A 241 13.22 -10.50 -9.04
N ILE A 242 12.54 -9.94 -10.03
CA ILE A 242 13.17 -9.12 -11.08
C ILE A 242 13.82 -7.89 -10.46
N ASN A 243 13.09 -7.14 -9.62
CA ASN A 243 13.68 -6.01 -8.91
C ASN A 243 14.90 -6.43 -8.09
N ASP A 244 14.78 -7.48 -7.28
CA ASP A 244 15.87 -8.00 -6.43
C ASP A 244 17.10 -8.43 -7.25
N ARG A 245 16.89 -9.10 -8.38
CA ARG A 245 17.96 -9.53 -9.27
C ARG A 245 18.71 -8.34 -9.87
N TYR A 246 17.97 -7.35 -10.38
CA TYR A 246 18.60 -6.19 -11.01
C TYR A 246 19.20 -5.21 -10.01
N ILE A 247 18.77 -5.22 -8.74
CA ILE A 247 19.50 -4.54 -7.66
C ILE A 247 20.94 -5.05 -7.62
N GLU A 248 21.16 -6.37 -7.55
CA GLU A 248 22.50 -6.93 -7.46
C GLU A 248 23.29 -6.73 -8.77
N LEU A 249 22.68 -7.02 -9.94
CA LEU A 249 23.36 -6.88 -11.24
C LEU A 249 23.82 -5.44 -11.51
N ILE A 250 23.00 -4.43 -11.20
CA ILE A 250 23.38 -3.04 -11.38
C ILE A 250 24.48 -2.65 -10.39
N SER A 251 24.35 -3.06 -9.12
CA SER A 251 25.33 -2.77 -8.08
C SER A 251 26.72 -3.34 -8.40
N GLU A 252 26.79 -4.53 -8.97
CA GLU A 252 28.03 -5.20 -9.38
C GLU A 252 28.78 -4.49 -10.52
N ASN A 253 28.06 -3.72 -11.35
CA ASN A 253 28.63 -2.98 -12.47
C ASN A 253 29.03 -1.54 -12.11
N LEU A 254 28.81 -1.14 -10.86
CA LEU A 254 29.20 0.17 -10.33
C LEU A 254 30.52 0.07 -9.55
N SER A 255 31.07 1.23 -9.18
CA SER A 255 32.18 1.28 -8.22
C SER A 255 31.72 0.70 -6.87
N ALA A 256 32.66 0.22 -6.04
CA ALA A 256 32.28 -0.38 -4.74
C ALA A 256 31.48 0.57 -3.84
N VAL A 257 31.73 1.89 -3.94
CA VAL A 257 31.02 2.91 -3.16
C VAL A 257 29.63 3.17 -3.75
N ASP A 258 29.55 3.42 -5.06
CA ASP A 258 28.28 3.75 -5.72
C ASP A 258 27.34 2.54 -5.77
N GLY A 259 27.89 1.34 -5.97
CA GLY A 259 27.15 0.09 -5.96
C GLY A 259 26.52 -0.18 -4.61
N GLU A 260 27.25 0.03 -3.50
CA GLU A 260 26.68 -0.15 -2.17
C GLU A 260 25.63 0.92 -1.83
N ASP A 261 25.85 2.18 -2.21
CA ASP A 261 24.83 3.24 -2.02
C ASP A 261 23.56 2.95 -2.83
N PHE A 262 23.70 2.59 -4.11
CA PHE A 262 22.58 2.19 -4.98
C PHE A 262 21.81 1.01 -4.36
N ARG A 263 22.51 -0.05 -3.96
CA ARG A 263 21.93 -1.24 -3.34
C ARG A 263 21.16 -0.89 -2.08
N LEU A 264 21.76 -0.11 -1.19
CA LEU A 264 21.16 0.27 0.09
C LEU A 264 19.92 1.15 -0.11
N ARG A 265 19.94 2.08 -1.08
CA ARG A 265 18.75 2.88 -1.44
C ARG A 265 17.62 2.03 -1.98
N ALA A 266 17.91 1.10 -2.89
CA ALA A 266 16.91 0.19 -3.43
C ALA A 266 16.30 -0.70 -2.35
N LEU A 267 17.13 -1.30 -1.48
CA LEU A 267 16.69 -2.12 -0.35
C LEU A 267 15.89 -1.30 0.68
N LYS A 268 16.28 -0.06 0.95
CA LYS A 268 15.53 0.85 1.83
C LYS A 268 14.16 1.21 1.27
N ARG A 269 14.05 1.39 -0.05
CA ARG A 269 12.77 1.68 -0.73
C ARG A 269 11.86 0.45 -0.78
N GLY A 270 12.42 -0.73 -1.09
CA GLY A 270 11.68 -1.98 -1.24
C GLY A 270 11.31 -2.65 0.09
N TYR A 271 12.21 -2.58 1.06
CA TYR A 271 12.13 -3.29 2.33
C TYR A 271 12.24 -2.34 3.52
N THR A 272 11.44 -1.27 3.49
CA THR A 272 11.45 -0.18 4.49
C THR A 272 11.44 -0.69 5.93
N ARG A 273 10.68 -1.74 6.24
CA ARG A 273 10.61 -2.27 7.62
C ARG A 273 11.95 -2.85 8.10
N VAL A 274 12.74 -3.44 7.19
CA VAL A 274 14.05 -4.05 7.46
C VAL A 274 15.14 -2.97 7.45
N TYR A 275 15.19 -2.13 6.41
CA TYR A 275 16.29 -1.19 6.17
C TYR A 275 16.00 0.25 6.62
N ARG A 276 14.87 0.52 7.29
CA ARG A 276 14.66 1.83 7.93
C ARG A 276 15.75 2.10 8.97
N ARG A 277 16.22 3.34 8.96
CA ARG A 277 17.13 3.89 9.97
C ARG A 277 16.61 3.61 11.37
N THR A 278 17.46 3.04 12.22
CA THR A 278 17.04 2.70 13.58
C THR A 278 17.16 3.92 14.50
N PRO A 279 16.42 3.95 15.62
CA PRO A 279 16.62 4.99 16.62
C PRO A 279 18.03 4.96 17.22
N ALA A 280 18.67 3.79 17.31
CA ALA A 280 20.05 3.65 17.82
C ALA A 280 21.06 4.23 16.83
N GLU A 281 20.94 3.90 15.53
CA GLU A 281 21.75 4.45 14.44
C GLU A 281 21.70 5.97 14.40
N ARG A 282 20.53 6.55 14.66
CA ARG A 282 20.36 8.00 14.70
C ARG A 282 21.16 8.65 15.83
N ILE A 283 21.08 8.07 17.04
CA ILE A 283 21.76 8.61 18.23
C ILE A 283 23.27 8.41 18.10
N LEU A 284 23.73 7.23 17.66
CA LEU A 284 25.15 6.94 17.45
C LEU A 284 25.77 7.92 16.45
N ARG A 285 25.13 8.15 15.29
CA ARG A 285 25.61 9.12 14.31
C ARG A 285 25.61 10.54 14.85
N GLN A 286 24.52 10.95 15.51
CA GLN A 286 24.47 12.28 16.12
C GLN A 286 25.61 12.49 17.14
N ALA A 287 25.92 11.47 17.92
CA ALA A 287 27.01 11.52 18.88
C ALA A 287 28.39 11.53 18.20
N ALA A 288 28.57 10.79 17.11
CA ALA A 288 29.82 10.78 16.32
C ALA A 288 30.09 12.16 15.67
N ASP A 289 29.03 12.79 15.17
CA ASP A 289 29.09 14.09 14.49
C ASP A 289 29.13 15.29 15.46
N ASN A 290 28.95 15.09 16.76
CA ASN A 290 28.87 16.18 17.74
C ASN A 290 30.25 16.80 18.02
N GLU A 291 30.53 17.94 17.41
CA GLU A 291 31.79 18.70 17.53
C GLU A 291 32.12 19.17 18.96
N LEU A 292 31.15 19.17 19.89
CA LEU A 292 31.39 19.53 21.30
C LEU A 292 32.17 18.45 22.05
N PHE A 293 32.16 17.21 21.56
CA PHE A 293 32.91 16.11 22.17
C PHE A 293 34.38 16.14 21.77
N SER A 294 35.24 15.64 22.65
CA SER A 294 36.68 15.53 22.36
C SER A 294 36.94 14.67 21.12
N GLU A 295 38.01 14.95 20.38
CA GLU A 295 38.37 14.17 19.18
C GLU A 295 38.54 12.68 19.48
N GLY A 296 39.14 12.35 20.64
CA GLY A 296 39.27 10.97 21.10
C GLY A 296 37.92 10.29 21.37
N THR A 297 36.97 11.01 22.00
CA THR A 297 35.61 10.52 22.25
C THR A 297 34.86 10.30 20.93
N ARG A 298 34.91 11.27 20.00
CA ARG A 298 34.27 11.14 18.68
C ARG A 298 34.83 9.95 17.89
N ALA A 299 36.15 9.73 17.93
CA ALA A 299 36.76 8.58 17.28
C ALA A 299 36.26 7.24 17.87
N GLN A 300 36.11 7.15 19.19
CA GLN A 300 35.54 5.95 19.84
C GLN A 300 34.07 5.74 19.48
N ILE A 301 33.28 6.81 19.41
CA ILE A 301 31.86 6.74 19.02
C ILE A 301 31.72 6.35 17.54
N ALA A 302 32.57 6.86 16.64
CA ALA A 302 32.56 6.49 15.23
C ALA A 302 32.92 5.00 15.02
N GLN A 303 33.85 4.47 15.81
CA GLN A 303 34.15 3.03 15.84
C GLN A 303 32.94 2.22 16.32
N LEU A 304 32.25 2.70 17.36
CA LEU A 304 31.03 2.08 17.88
C LEU A 304 29.88 2.11 16.86
N GLU A 305 29.69 3.22 16.12
CA GLU A 305 28.73 3.31 15.02
C GLU A 305 29.08 2.30 13.91
N THR A 306 30.35 2.21 13.52
CA THR A 306 30.79 1.29 12.48
C THR A 306 30.52 -0.16 12.85
N ALA A 307 30.86 -0.56 14.08
CA ALA A 307 30.59 -1.91 14.59
C ALA A 307 29.08 -2.21 14.66
N TYR A 308 28.26 -1.24 15.10
CA TYR A 308 26.81 -1.36 15.12
C TYR A 308 26.24 -1.59 13.72
N LEU A 309 26.70 -0.82 12.73
CA LEU A 309 26.23 -0.90 11.35
C LEU A 309 26.57 -2.24 10.70
N LEU A 310 27.74 -2.81 11.00
CA LEU A 310 28.14 -4.14 10.53
C LEU A 310 27.21 -5.24 11.09
N GLU A 311 27.02 -5.30 12.40
CA GLU A 311 26.10 -6.29 13.01
C GLU A 311 24.65 -6.09 12.55
N LEU A 312 24.23 -4.84 12.35
CA LEU A 312 22.90 -4.51 11.84
C LEU A 312 22.72 -5.00 10.39
N ALA A 313 23.76 -4.90 9.56
CA ALA A 313 23.74 -5.37 8.18
C ALA A 313 23.50 -6.88 8.10
N ASP A 314 24.21 -7.67 8.91
CA ASP A 314 24.04 -9.13 9.00
C ASP A 314 22.61 -9.51 9.40
N LEU A 315 22.07 -8.86 10.43
CA LEU A 315 20.72 -9.12 10.89
C LEU A 315 19.67 -8.70 9.85
N ASN A 316 19.86 -7.55 9.20
CA ASN A 316 18.98 -7.09 8.12
C ASN A 316 18.99 -8.06 6.94
N TYR A 317 20.14 -8.65 6.59
CA TYR A 317 20.23 -9.66 5.55
C TYR A 317 19.39 -10.90 5.88
N VAL A 318 19.49 -11.42 7.11
CA VAL A 318 18.67 -12.55 7.56
C VAL A 318 17.17 -12.19 7.55
N LEU A 319 16.82 -11.01 8.05
CA LEU A 319 15.44 -10.50 8.03
C LEU A 319 14.88 -10.39 6.61
N LEU A 320 15.70 -9.93 5.65
CA LEU A 320 15.32 -9.83 4.25
C LEU A 320 14.97 -11.20 3.67
N GLN A 321 15.81 -12.22 3.88
CA GLN A 321 15.56 -13.58 3.39
C GLN A 321 14.30 -14.18 4.01
N GLN A 322 14.11 -14.02 5.32
CA GLN A 322 12.90 -14.48 6.01
C GLN A 322 11.66 -13.76 5.50
N THR A 323 11.73 -12.45 5.28
CA THR A 323 10.62 -11.65 4.71
C THR A 323 10.26 -12.16 3.31
N ARG A 324 11.25 -12.40 2.44
CA ARG A 324 11.03 -12.89 1.07
C ARG A 324 10.30 -14.23 1.03
N SER A 325 10.63 -15.13 1.97
CA SER A 325 10.01 -16.45 2.11
C SER A 325 8.62 -16.40 2.75
N TYR A 326 8.47 -15.62 3.83
CA TYR A 326 7.26 -15.61 4.65
C TYR A 326 6.11 -14.79 4.05
N GLU A 327 6.40 -13.61 3.50
CA GLU A 327 5.38 -12.66 3.06
C GLU A 327 4.42 -13.25 2.00
N PRO A 328 4.87 -14.01 0.98
CA PRO A 328 3.96 -14.68 0.05
C PRO A 328 2.98 -15.65 0.75
N ALA A 329 3.46 -16.43 1.72
CA ALA A 329 2.62 -17.36 2.49
C ALA A 329 1.62 -16.61 3.38
N LEU A 330 2.03 -15.50 3.99
CA LEU A 330 1.15 -14.63 4.77
C LEU A 330 0.02 -14.05 3.90
N HIS A 331 0.34 -13.56 2.70
CA HIS A 331 -0.65 -13.04 1.76
C HIS A 331 -1.62 -14.14 1.30
N LYS A 332 -1.11 -15.35 1.01
CA LYS A 332 -1.96 -16.52 0.67
C LYS A 332 -2.93 -16.84 1.80
N ASN A 333 -2.43 -16.95 3.03
CA ASN A 333 -3.25 -17.23 4.19
C ASN A 333 -4.30 -16.12 4.38
N ARG A 334 -3.92 -14.83 4.30
CA ARG A 334 -4.85 -13.70 4.44
C ARG A 334 -6.00 -13.72 3.42
N GLU A 335 -5.70 -14.02 2.16
CA GLU A 335 -6.72 -14.10 1.10
C GLU A 335 -7.69 -15.27 1.33
N LEU A 336 -7.19 -16.44 1.75
CA LEU A 336 -8.02 -17.62 2.00
C LEU A 336 -8.77 -17.55 3.35
N ALA A 337 -8.21 -16.87 4.35
CA ALA A 337 -8.82 -16.67 5.66
C ALA A 337 -10.19 -15.99 5.58
N GLY A 338 -10.39 -15.12 4.59
CA GLY A 338 -11.70 -14.52 4.31
C GLY A 338 -12.77 -15.56 3.98
N GLN A 339 -12.42 -16.57 3.17
CA GLN A 339 -13.34 -17.65 2.79
C GLN A 339 -13.60 -18.59 3.96
N VAL A 340 -12.55 -18.98 4.69
CA VAL A 340 -12.70 -19.85 5.88
C VAL A 340 -13.67 -19.24 6.89
N ARG A 341 -13.59 -17.93 7.13
CA ARG A 341 -14.54 -17.21 8.01
C ARG A 341 -15.96 -17.21 7.45
N LYS A 342 -16.15 -17.00 6.14
CA LYS A 342 -17.46 -17.06 5.49
C LYS A 342 -18.10 -18.44 5.66
N ASN A 343 -17.29 -19.49 5.60
CA ASN A 343 -17.73 -20.88 5.76
C ASN A 343 -17.87 -21.29 7.24
N GLY A 344 -17.85 -20.34 8.19
CA GLY A 344 -18.03 -20.59 9.63
C GLY A 344 -16.81 -21.17 10.35
N GLY A 345 -15.66 -21.26 9.68
CA GLY A 345 -14.41 -21.76 10.24
C GLY A 345 -13.52 -20.69 10.88
N THR A 346 -12.54 -21.14 11.66
CA THR A 346 -11.46 -20.28 12.19
C THR A 346 -10.21 -20.45 11.31
N PRO A 347 -9.71 -19.38 10.67
CA PRO A 347 -8.49 -19.46 9.88
C PRO A 347 -7.28 -19.85 10.72
N GLU A 348 -6.41 -20.68 10.16
CA GLU A 348 -5.14 -21.03 10.79
C GLU A 348 -4.24 -19.79 10.91
N LYS A 349 -3.70 -19.55 12.10
CA LYS A 349 -2.76 -18.46 12.32
C LYS A 349 -1.37 -18.91 11.86
N LEU A 350 -0.86 -18.25 10.82
CA LEU A 350 0.52 -18.45 10.39
C LEU A 350 1.49 -17.82 11.40
N ASP A 351 2.48 -18.59 11.84
CA ASP A 351 3.54 -18.08 12.72
C ASP A 351 4.49 -17.16 11.95
N ASP A 352 4.95 -16.06 12.58
CA ASP A 352 5.79 -15.04 11.94
C ASP A 352 7.27 -15.26 12.32
N PRO A 353 8.10 -15.83 11.43
CA PRO A 353 9.51 -16.11 11.71
C PRO A 353 10.35 -14.82 11.83
N THR A 354 9.83 -13.67 11.38
CA THR A 354 10.55 -12.38 11.49
C THR A 354 10.43 -11.76 12.87
N ARG A 355 9.47 -12.21 13.69
CA ARG A 355 9.14 -11.56 14.96
C ARG A 355 10.30 -11.55 15.94
N ASP A 356 10.96 -12.69 16.13
CA ASP A 356 12.07 -12.79 17.08
C ASP A 356 13.32 -12.08 16.56
N MET A 357 13.58 -12.15 15.25
CA MET A 357 14.63 -11.36 14.60
C MET A 357 14.45 -9.85 14.78
N TYR A 358 13.21 -9.32 14.73
CA TYR A 358 12.96 -7.91 15.03
C TYR A 358 13.22 -7.55 16.50
N LYS A 359 12.99 -8.49 17.44
CA LYS A 359 13.36 -8.28 18.85
C LYS A 359 14.88 -8.26 19.02
N GLU A 360 15.58 -9.16 18.33
CA GLU A 360 17.05 -9.18 18.32
C GLU A 360 17.61 -7.88 17.73
N ARG A 361 17.02 -7.37 16.65
CA ARG A 361 17.37 -6.06 16.07
C ARG A 361 17.20 -4.91 17.06
N GLU A 362 16.13 -4.95 17.87
CA GLU A 362 15.89 -3.96 18.92
C GLU A 362 16.89 -4.11 20.07
N ALA A 363 17.18 -5.35 20.49
CA ALA A 363 18.16 -5.67 21.53
C ALA A 363 19.57 -5.24 21.12
N LEU A 364 19.96 -5.45 19.86
CA LEU A 364 21.22 -4.95 19.30
C LEU A 364 21.35 -3.44 19.52
N GLY A 365 20.29 -2.68 19.18
CA GLY A 365 20.26 -1.24 19.43
C GLY A 365 20.41 -0.87 20.91
N LYS A 366 19.77 -1.61 21.83
CA LYS A 366 19.90 -1.40 23.28
C LYS A 366 21.35 -1.55 23.74
N ARG A 367 22.00 -2.66 23.36
CA ARG A 367 23.40 -2.95 23.74
C ARG A 367 24.35 -1.83 23.33
N TYR A 368 24.23 -1.35 22.09
CA TYR A 368 25.12 -0.30 21.58
C TYR A 368 24.84 1.07 22.19
N ILE A 369 23.59 1.37 22.54
CA ILE A 369 23.26 2.60 23.28
C ILE A 369 23.78 2.55 24.72
N GLU A 370 23.76 1.39 25.39
CA GLU A 370 24.37 1.20 26.70
C GLU A 370 25.90 1.41 26.64
N MET A 371 26.57 0.94 25.58
CA MET A 371 27.99 1.22 25.34
C MET A 371 28.24 2.71 25.11
N LEU A 372 27.38 3.41 24.36
CA LEU A 372 27.48 4.86 24.17
C LEU A 372 27.31 5.62 25.50
N GLN A 373 26.36 5.21 26.35
CA GLN A 373 26.17 5.79 27.68
C GLN A 373 27.39 5.60 28.59
N ALA A 374 28.16 4.52 28.42
CA ALA A 374 29.39 4.30 29.18
C ALA A 374 30.54 5.20 28.72
N LEU A 375 30.49 5.73 27.49
CA LEU A 375 31.50 6.63 26.93
C LEU A 375 31.22 8.11 27.21
N LEU A 376 29.95 8.48 27.44
CA LEU A 376 29.50 9.85 27.64
C LEU A 376 29.10 10.09 29.10
N THR A 377 29.18 11.34 29.54
CA THR A 377 28.53 11.73 30.80
C THR A 377 27.00 11.69 30.65
N PRO A 378 26.23 11.54 31.76
CA PRO A 378 24.78 11.54 31.69
C PRO A 378 24.18 12.81 31.06
N GLU A 379 24.82 13.96 31.27
CA GLU A 379 24.39 15.26 30.72
C GLU A 379 24.61 15.29 29.20
N GLU A 380 25.81 14.95 28.73
CA GLU A 380 26.13 14.87 27.30
C GLU A 380 25.22 13.89 26.55
N PHE A 381 24.89 12.75 27.16
CA PHE A 381 23.98 11.78 26.56
C PHE A 381 22.54 12.33 26.46
N LEU A 382 22.09 13.09 27.46
CA LEU A 382 20.74 13.68 27.50
C LEU A 382 20.54 14.83 26.50
N GLU A 383 21.62 15.46 26.06
CA GLU A 383 21.60 16.48 25.01
C GLU A 383 21.33 15.88 23.61
N LEU A 384 21.56 14.58 23.42
CA LEU A 384 21.29 13.89 22.16
C LEU A 384 19.78 13.74 21.93
N ASP A 385 19.34 13.94 20.69
CA ASP A 385 17.93 13.90 20.34
C ASP A 385 17.39 12.47 20.36
N GLY A 386 16.29 12.27 21.08
CA GLY A 386 15.69 10.96 21.29
C GLY A 386 16.40 10.05 22.29
N ALA A 387 17.50 10.49 22.93
CA ALA A 387 18.22 9.72 23.94
C ALA A 387 17.37 9.41 25.18
N ARG A 388 16.46 10.32 25.55
CA ARG A 388 15.56 10.13 26.70
C ARG A 388 14.77 8.82 26.64
N ARG A 389 14.41 8.31 25.45
CA ARG A 389 13.66 7.06 25.28
C ARG A 389 14.37 5.84 25.88
N TRP A 390 15.69 5.90 25.99
CA TRP A 390 16.55 4.80 26.43
C TRP A 390 16.86 4.83 27.93
N ILE A 391 16.38 5.86 28.63
CA ILE A 391 16.51 5.99 30.08
C ILE A 391 15.28 5.37 30.74
N PRO A 392 15.43 4.56 31.81
CA PRO A 392 14.29 4.04 32.57
C PRO A 392 13.32 5.16 33.01
N ARG A 393 12.01 4.91 32.93
CA ARG A 393 10.99 5.91 33.31
C ARG A 393 11.15 6.46 34.74
N ALA A 394 11.69 5.65 35.66
CA ALA A 394 11.95 6.09 37.02
C ALA A 394 13.02 7.20 37.10
N GLU A 395 14.00 7.18 36.21
CA GLU A 395 15.07 8.17 36.11
C GLU A 395 14.65 9.38 35.26
N GLN A 396 13.76 9.18 34.27
CA GLN A 396 13.20 10.27 33.46
C GLN A 396 12.43 11.31 34.29
N ASN A 397 11.73 10.89 35.35
CA ASN A 397 10.95 11.80 36.21
C ASN A 397 11.81 12.67 37.14
N ASN A 398 13.08 12.33 37.33
CA ASN A 398 14.02 13.09 38.17
C ASN A 398 14.84 14.11 37.37
N ILE A 399 14.70 14.12 36.04
CA ILE A 399 15.41 15.03 35.13
C ILE A 399 14.44 16.15 34.77
N ALA A 400 14.72 17.36 35.27
CA ALA A 400 13.92 18.54 34.95
C ALA A 400 13.82 18.73 33.43
N PRO A 401 12.65 19.10 32.88
CA PRO A 401 12.54 19.35 31.45
C PRO A 401 13.47 20.50 31.07
N ALA A 402 14.51 20.20 30.28
CA ALA A 402 15.34 21.21 29.64
C ALA A 402 14.42 22.23 28.93
N ILE A 403 14.54 23.48 29.34
CA ILE A 403 13.78 24.61 28.82
C ILE A 403 14.06 24.70 27.32
N ALA A 404 13.03 24.52 26.49
CA ALA A 404 13.11 24.79 25.07
C ALA A 404 13.55 26.26 24.85
N PRO A 405 14.48 26.55 23.91
CA PRO A 405 14.89 27.91 23.64
C PRO A 405 13.68 28.70 23.12
N THR A 406 13.23 29.66 23.91
CA THR A 406 12.14 30.58 23.56
C THR A 406 12.66 31.61 22.55
N GLY A 407 12.68 31.24 21.28
CA GLY A 407 12.80 32.19 20.17
C GLY A 407 11.54 33.05 20.06
N LYS A 408 11.59 34.28 20.57
CA LYS A 408 10.60 35.33 20.26
C LYS A 408 10.94 35.93 18.89
N THR A 409 10.07 35.77 17.88
CA THR A 409 9.41 36.84 17.09
C THR A 409 8.69 36.30 15.85
N GLY A 410 7.39 36.62 15.71
CA GLY A 410 6.54 36.56 14.50
C GLY A 410 6.18 35.15 14.01
N GLY A 411 4.96 34.62 14.10
CA GLY A 411 3.65 35.22 13.95
C GLY A 411 2.94 34.54 12.77
N LEU A 412 2.11 33.52 13.03
CA LEU A 412 0.86 33.28 12.32
C LEU A 412 0.04 32.25 13.09
N ALA A 413 -1.13 32.66 13.55
CA ALA A 413 -2.09 31.83 14.25
C ALA A 413 -2.97 31.08 13.24
N THR A 414 -3.19 29.79 13.47
CA THR A 414 -4.46 29.15 13.09
C THR A 414 -4.99 28.37 14.28
N THR A 415 -6.17 28.80 14.69
CA THR A 415 -7.01 28.36 15.79
C THR A 415 -7.48 26.91 15.65
N SER A 416 -7.54 26.20 16.77
CA SER A 416 -8.64 25.26 17.03
C SER A 416 -9.04 25.28 18.51
N PRO A 417 -10.33 25.12 18.83
CA PRO A 417 -10.88 25.54 20.11
C PRO A 417 -10.80 24.44 21.17
N ASN A 418 -10.50 24.94 22.35
CA ASN A 418 -10.58 24.34 23.67
C ASN A 418 -12.02 23.93 24.03
N HIS A 419 -12.22 22.83 24.76
CA HIS A 419 -13.20 22.83 25.84
C HIS A 419 -12.73 22.02 27.05
N LYS A 420 -12.25 22.77 28.06
CA LYS A 420 -12.38 22.56 29.52
C LYS A 420 -13.47 21.54 29.89
N GLY A 421 -13.28 20.57 30.78
CA GLY A 421 -12.48 20.58 32.01
C GLY A 421 -13.37 20.96 33.19
N GLN A 422 -13.58 20.05 34.14
CA GLN A 422 -13.62 20.36 35.58
C GLN A 422 -13.71 19.09 36.43
N ASP A 423 -12.64 18.87 37.18
CA ASP A 423 -12.62 18.10 38.42
C ASP A 423 -13.59 18.70 39.45
N ASN A 424 -14.14 17.85 40.32
CA ASN A 424 -14.04 18.12 41.75
C ASN A 424 -14.22 16.87 42.61
N SER A 425 -13.41 16.86 43.65
CA SER A 425 -13.15 15.80 44.60
C SER A 425 -14.05 15.85 45.84
N ASP A 426 -14.22 14.66 46.44
CA ASP A 426 -14.10 14.37 47.87
C ASP A 426 -15.34 14.39 48.81
N LYS A 427 -15.30 13.41 49.74
CA LYS A 427 -16.00 13.22 51.03
C LYS A 427 -17.46 12.73 51.10
N GLY A 428 -17.59 11.49 51.61
CA GLY A 428 -18.11 11.30 52.99
C GLY A 428 -19.46 10.59 53.20
N SER A 429 -19.39 9.31 53.61
CA SER A 429 -20.09 8.68 54.75
C SER A 429 -21.64 8.71 54.91
N LYS A 430 -22.17 7.50 55.19
CA LYS A 430 -23.37 7.09 55.99
C LYS A 430 -24.74 6.95 55.28
N GLY A 431 -25.20 5.69 55.24
CA GLY A 431 -26.35 5.26 56.05
C GLY A 431 -27.61 4.71 55.36
N LYS A 432 -27.96 3.47 55.76
CA LYS A 432 -29.29 2.83 55.86
C LYS A 432 -30.01 2.24 54.63
N GLU A 433 -30.12 0.91 54.65
CA GLU A 433 -31.21 0.04 54.13
C GLU A 433 -32.61 0.38 54.75
N PRO A 434 -33.74 -0.34 54.47
CA PRO A 434 -34.03 -1.43 53.52
C PRO A 434 -35.37 -1.30 52.73
N GLY A 435 -35.61 -2.23 51.79
CA GLY A 435 -36.95 -2.65 51.32
C GLY A 435 -36.90 -3.12 49.87
N GLY A 436 -37.26 -4.35 49.46
CA GLY A 436 -38.03 -5.41 50.09
C GLY A 436 -39.20 -5.78 49.18
N LYS A 437 -39.27 -7.08 48.81
CA LYS A 437 -40.36 -7.84 48.12
C LYS A 437 -40.27 -7.94 46.59
N THR A 438 -40.51 -9.08 45.93
CA THR A 438 -40.80 -10.50 46.28
C THR A 438 -40.77 -11.31 44.97
N SER A 439 -40.31 -12.56 45.06
CA SER A 439 -40.27 -13.68 44.09
C SER A 439 -41.67 -14.15 43.59
N PRO A 440 -41.88 -15.36 42.98
CA PRO A 440 -40.98 -16.38 42.41
C PRO A 440 -41.48 -17.04 41.09
N ARG A 441 -40.65 -17.89 40.46
CA ARG A 441 -41.17 -19.16 39.92
C ARG A 441 -40.12 -20.27 39.95
N THR A 442 -40.49 -21.34 40.65
CA THR A 442 -39.74 -22.54 40.97
C THR A 442 -39.93 -23.62 39.91
N SER A 443 -38.89 -24.45 39.76
CA SER A 443 -38.88 -25.93 39.63
C SER A 443 -39.79 -26.60 38.57
N GLY A 444 -39.33 -27.55 37.76
CA GLY A 444 -38.06 -28.25 37.74
C GLY A 444 -38.18 -29.59 36.99
N VAL A 445 -37.02 -30.08 36.55
CA VAL A 445 -36.56 -31.49 36.49
C VAL A 445 -37.42 -32.53 35.73
N LYS A 446 -36.87 -33.08 34.64
CA LYS A 446 -36.31 -34.47 34.61
C LYS A 446 -35.82 -34.88 33.22
N ASP A 447 -34.58 -35.36 33.22
CA ASP A 447 -33.94 -36.18 32.18
C ASP A 447 -34.71 -37.49 31.94
N ALA A 448 -34.66 -37.99 30.71
CA ALA A 448 -33.77 -39.11 30.35
C ALA A 448 -34.25 -39.88 29.10
N ASP A 449 -33.23 -40.33 28.38
CA ASP A 449 -33.10 -41.63 27.71
C ASP A 449 -33.65 -41.85 26.27
N LYS A 450 -32.64 -42.09 25.42
CA LYS A 450 -32.44 -43.31 24.60
C LYS A 450 -33.29 -43.58 23.37
N SER A 451 -32.58 -43.47 22.24
CA SER A 451 -32.26 -44.54 21.28
C SER A 451 -33.36 -45.51 20.82
N GLY A 452 -33.48 -45.60 19.50
CA GLY A 452 -33.70 -46.89 18.83
C GLY A 452 -34.57 -46.80 17.57
N THR A 453 -33.98 -47.21 16.44
CA THR A 453 -34.54 -48.12 15.40
C THR A 453 -35.95 -47.80 14.85
N GLY A 454 -36.20 -47.64 13.55
CA GLY A 454 -35.55 -48.14 12.36
C GLY A 454 -36.63 -48.47 11.31
N ILE A 455 -36.19 -48.73 10.07
CA ILE A 455 -36.89 -49.51 9.02
C ILE A 455 -38.04 -48.80 8.26
N GLY A 456 -37.90 -48.78 6.93
CA GLY A 456 -39.03 -49.02 6.02
C GLY A 456 -39.21 -48.03 4.85
N SER A 457 -38.61 -48.33 3.70
CA SER A 457 -39.24 -48.10 2.38
C SER A 457 -40.45 -49.06 2.20
N PRO A 458 -41.25 -49.06 1.11
CA PRO A 458 -41.25 -48.23 -0.12
C PRO A 458 -42.66 -47.77 -0.58
N ASP A 459 -42.72 -47.28 -1.83
CA ASP A 459 -43.86 -47.15 -2.75
C ASP A 459 -44.89 -46.01 -2.54
N GLN A 460 -44.76 -44.95 -3.35
CA GLN A 460 -45.56 -44.74 -4.57
C GLN A 460 -45.05 -43.53 -5.37
#